data_AF-N0BAX1-F1
#
_entry.id   AF-N0BAX1-F1
#
_cell.length_a   1.000
_cell.length_b   1.000
_cell.length_c   1.000
_cell.angle_alpha   90.00
_cell.angle_beta   90.00
_cell.angle_gamma   90.00
#
_symmetry.space_group_name_H-M   'P 1'
#
loop_
_entity.id
_entity.type
_entity.pdbx_description
1 polymer ?
#
loop_
_entity_poly.entity_id
_entity_poly.type
_entity_poly.pdbx_seq_one_letter_code
_entity_poly.pdbx_strand_id
1 'polypeptide(L)'
;MGRRLTKTIIDVLLLTGLIIMGITGLGMYLAPSGRVARETHWTFLGLDKSTLGDVHTYFGFVMVAIGVIHLTLNWKPLTSLLKNLKNSGSDMAKVVLTLMLVIAGVFVYLNTLGRA
;
A
#
# COMPACT_ATOMS: atom_id res chain seq x y z
N MET A 1 -14.96 -25.08 -4.69
CA MET A 1 -15.20 -23.62 -4.72
C MET A 1 -14.97 -23.09 -6.13
N GLY A 2 -15.84 -22.25 -6.69
CA GLY A 2 -15.69 -21.77 -8.07
C GLY A 2 -14.54 -20.78 -8.21
N ARG A 3 -13.76 -20.86 -9.30
CA ARG A 3 -12.60 -19.97 -9.56
C ARG A 3 -12.93 -18.47 -9.48
N ARG A 4 -14.17 -18.08 -9.82
CA ARG A 4 -14.65 -16.69 -9.68
C ARG A 4 -14.76 -16.27 -8.20
N LEU A 5 -15.34 -17.11 -7.37
CA LEU A 5 -15.50 -16.85 -5.94
C LEU A 5 -14.15 -16.69 -5.23
N THR A 6 -13.15 -17.53 -5.55
CA THR A 6 -11.79 -17.38 -5.01
C THR A 6 -11.20 -16.01 -5.31
N LYS A 7 -11.32 -15.53 -6.55
CA LYS A 7 -10.81 -14.20 -6.93
C LYS A 7 -11.52 -13.09 -6.15
N THR A 8 -12.84 -13.15 -6.09
CA THR A 8 -13.64 -12.16 -5.34
C THR A 8 -13.24 -12.13 -3.86
N ILE A 9 -13.05 -13.28 -3.22
CA ILE A 9 -12.60 -13.34 -1.82
C ILE A 9 -11.23 -12.68 -1.67
N ILE A 10 -10.27 -13.00 -2.53
CA ILE A 10 -8.93 -12.41 -2.48
C ILE A 10 -8.99 -10.89 -2.68
N ASP A 11 -9.79 -10.40 -3.63
CA ASP A 11 -9.92 -8.96 -3.91
C ASP A 11 -10.57 -8.22 -2.74
N VAL A 12 -11.59 -8.82 -2.11
CA VAL A 12 -12.23 -8.26 -0.90
C VAL A 12 -11.25 -8.25 0.28
N LEU A 13 -10.49 -9.32 0.49
CA LEU A 13 -9.47 -9.37 1.55
C LEU A 13 -8.39 -8.30 1.34
N LEU A 14 -7.95 -8.06 0.10
CA LEU A 14 -7.01 -6.98 -0.21
C LEU A 14 -7.62 -5.61 0.04
N LEU A 15 -8.88 -5.38 -0.34
CA LEU A 15 -9.56 -4.11 -0.08
C LEU A 15 -9.69 -3.83 1.43
N THR A 16 -10.10 -4.83 2.21
CA THR A 16 -10.18 -4.71 3.67
C THR A 16 -8.81 -4.46 4.28
N GLY A 17 -7.78 -5.20 3.82
CA GLY A 17 -6.39 -4.97 4.22
C GLY A 17 -5.93 -3.55 3.92
N LEU A 18 -6.26 -3.01 2.74
CA LEU A 18 -5.91 -1.64 2.35
C LEU A 18 -6.52 -0.60 3.30
N ILE A 19 -7.78 -0.78 3.71
CA ILE A 19 -8.45 0.11 4.67
C ILE A 19 -7.74 0.05 6.03
N ILE A 20 -7.44 -1.14 6.54
CA ILE A 20 -6.74 -1.32 7.82
C ILE A 20 -5.35 -0.67 7.77
N MET A 21 -4.59 -0.92 6.71
CA MET A 21 -3.25 -0.35 6.51
C MET A 21 -3.29 1.18 6.39
N GLY A 22 -4.28 1.72 5.68
CA GLY A 22 -4.48 3.16 5.55
C GLY A 22 -4.80 3.84 6.88
N ILE A 23 -5.72 3.27 7.67
CA ILE A 23 -6.09 3.81 8.98
C ILE A 23 -4.93 3.74 9.97
N THR A 24 -4.25 2.60 10.04
CA THR A 24 -3.10 2.41 10.96
C THR A 24 -1.90 3.25 10.55
N GLY A 25 -1.60 3.35 9.25
CA GLY A 25 -0.55 4.22 8.72
C GLY A 25 -0.83 5.70 8.99
N LEU A 26 -2.07 6.14 8.80
CA LEU A 26 -2.49 7.50 9.13
C LEU A 26 -2.37 7.79 10.63
N GLY A 27 -2.81 6.85 11.47
CA GLY A 27 -2.63 6.95 12.92
C GLY A 27 -1.16 7.12 13.31
N MET A 28 -0.27 6.27 12.79
CA MET A 28 1.16 6.38 13.05
C MET A 28 1.80 7.67 12.54
N TYR A 29 1.31 8.21 11.41
CA TYR A 29 1.76 9.48 10.85
C TYR A 29 1.37 10.68 11.72
N LEU A 30 0.16 10.67 12.28
CA LEU A 30 -0.31 11.71 13.20
C LEU A 30 0.30 11.58 14.61
N ALA A 31 0.80 10.39 14.95
CA ALA A 31 1.33 10.12 16.28
C ALA A 31 2.60 10.93 16.54
N PRO A 32 2.69 11.66 17.67
CA PRO A 32 3.86 12.45 18.02
C PRO A 32 5.10 11.55 18.23
N SER A 33 6.27 12.18 18.44
CA SER A 33 7.52 11.46 18.67
C SER A 33 7.37 10.45 19.83
N GLY A 34 8.06 9.31 19.75
CA GLY A 34 7.79 8.15 20.62
C GLY A 34 7.84 8.44 22.12
N ARG A 35 8.67 9.38 22.58
CA ARG A 35 8.68 9.84 23.97
C ARG A 35 7.42 10.64 24.32
N VAL A 36 7.09 11.64 23.52
CA VAL A 36 5.92 12.49 23.72
C VAL A 36 4.64 11.66 23.67
N ALA A 37 4.52 10.74 22.72
CA ALA A 37 3.36 9.85 22.62
C ALA A 37 3.14 9.00 23.88
N ARG A 38 4.22 8.55 24.54
CA ARG A 38 4.15 7.78 25.79
C ARG A 38 3.79 8.66 26.98
N GLU A 39 4.36 9.86 27.06
CA GLU A 39 4.13 10.80 28.16
C GLU A 39 2.73 11.43 28.10
N THR A 40 2.17 11.64 26.91
CA THR A 40 0.83 12.23 26.73
C THR A 40 -0.28 11.19 26.62
N HIS A 41 0.03 9.89 26.78
CA HIS A 41 -0.89 8.79 26.54
C HIS A 41 -1.66 8.95 25.22
N TRP A 42 -0.92 9.26 24.15
CA TRP A 42 -1.53 9.49 22.85
C TRP A 42 -2.20 8.21 22.35
N THR A 43 -3.43 8.36 21.89
CA THR A 43 -4.20 7.27 21.30
C THR A 43 -4.85 7.72 20.00
N PHE A 44 -5.06 6.77 19.10
CA PHE A 44 -5.84 6.97 17.89
C PHE A 44 -6.77 5.78 17.73
N LEU A 45 -8.08 6.06 17.67
CA LEU A 45 -9.14 5.05 17.75
C LEU A 45 -9.02 4.14 18.98
N GLY A 46 -8.52 4.68 20.10
CA GLY A 46 -8.31 3.93 21.34
C GLY A 46 -7.08 3.03 21.37
N LEU A 47 -6.25 3.05 20.33
CA LEU A 47 -4.98 2.30 20.27
C LEU A 47 -3.79 3.25 20.41
N ASP A 48 -2.78 2.85 21.18
CA ASP A 48 -1.53 3.58 21.26
C ASP A 48 -0.68 3.39 19.98
N LYS A 49 0.36 4.22 19.83
CA LYS A 49 1.25 4.21 18.65
C LYS A 49 1.95 2.85 18.44
N SER A 50 2.34 2.15 19.51
CA SER A 50 3.00 0.84 19.42
C SER A 50 2.04 -0.20 18.89
N THR A 51 0.83 -0.25 19.46
CA THR A 51 -0.21 -1.19 19.05
C THR A 51 -0.63 -0.97 17.60
N LEU A 52 -0.75 0.29 17.16
CA LEU A 52 -1.00 0.61 15.75
C LEU A 52 0.14 0.13 14.84
N GLY A 53 1.39 0.26 15.28
CA GLY A 53 2.56 -0.27 14.57
C GLY A 53 2.51 -1.78 14.42
N ASP A 54 2.23 -2.50 15.51
CA ASP A 54 2.14 -3.96 15.48
C ASP A 54 1.04 -4.43 14.53
N VAL A 55 -0.16 -3.86 14.63
CA VAL A 55 -1.28 -4.18 13.72
C VAL A 55 -0.89 -3.89 12.27
N HIS A 56 -0.30 -2.72 12.00
CA HIS A 56 0.13 -2.35 10.65
C HIS A 56 1.15 -3.34 10.08
N THR A 57 2.14 -3.74 10.88
CA THR A 57 3.19 -4.65 10.42
C THR A 57 2.65 -6.06 10.15
N TYR A 58 1.85 -6.63 11.07
CA TYR A 58 1.27 -7.96 10.87
C TYR A 58 0.33 -8.00 9.67
N PHE A 59 -0.60 -7.04 9.56
CA PHE A 59 -1.50 -6.96 8.42
C PHE A 59 -0.76 -6.64 7.12
N GLY A 60 0.34 -5.88 7.17
CA GLY A 60 1.20 -5.64 6.03
C GLY A 60 1.78 -6.93 5.46
N PHE A 61 2.32 -7.81 6.30
CA PHE A 61 2.82 -9.13 5.85
C PHE A 61 1.71 -10.01 5.25
N VAL A 62 0.54 -10.05 5.91
CA VAL A 62 -0.62 -10.78 5.38
C VAL A 62 -1.06 -10.23 4.03
N MET A 63 -1.12 -8.90 3.89
CA MET A 63 -1.51 -8.23 2.65
C MET A 63 -0.52 -8.51 1.51
N VAL A 64 0.79 -8.56 1.79
CA VAL A 64 1.81 -8.96 0.81
C VAL A 64 1.58 -10.41 0.36
N ALA A 65 1.36 -11.34 1.28
CA ALA A 65 1.10 -12.74 0.94
C ALA A 65 -0.16 -12.90 0.07
N ILE A 66 -1.26 -12.24 0.45
CA ILE A 66 -2.50 -12.23 -0.34
C ILE A 66 -2.29 -11.53 -1.69
N GLY A 67 -1.47 -10.48 -1.76
CA GLY A 67 -1.13 -9.76 -2.99
C GLY A 67 -0.39 -10.64 -4.00
N VAL A 68 0.52 -11.49 -3.53
CA VAL A 68 1.19 -12.50 -4.38
C VAL A 68 0.16 -13.50 -4.92
N ILE A 69 -0.76 -13.97 -4.09
CA ILE A 69 -1.85 -14.86 -4.52
C ILE A 69 -2.76 -14.16 -5.55
N HIS A 70 -3.12 -12.89 -5.33
CA HIS A 70 -3.89 -12.11 -6.28
C HIS A 70 -3.20 -12.01 -7.64
N LEU A 71 -1.89 -11.72 -7.65
CA LEU A 71 -1.10 -11.60 -8.88
C LEU A 71 -1.03 -12.92 -9.65
N THR A 72 -0.81 -14.04 -8.97
CA THR A 72 -0.78 -15.36 -9.62
C THR A 72 -2.15 -15.74 -10.21
N LEU A 73 -3.24 -15.46 -9.51
CA LEU A 73 -4.61 -15.72 -10.00
C LEU A 73 -5.01 -14.80 -11.19
N ASN A 74 -4.41 -13.61 -11.28
CA ASN A 74 -4.70 -12.60 -12.29
C ASN A 74 -3.57 -12.38 -13.32
N TRP A 75 -2.63 -13.34 -13.41
CA TRP A 75 -1.47 -13.25 -14.31
C TRP A 75 -1.85 -13.12 -15.80
N LYS A 76 -2.85 -13.88 -16.26
CA LYS A 76 -3.33 -13.82 -17.65
C LYS A 76 -3.94 -12.45 -18.00
N PRO A 77 -4.89 -11.90 -17.23
CA PRO A 77 -5.37 -10.52 -17.41
C PRO A 77 -4.24 -9.48 -17.42
N LEU A 78 -3.31 -9.56 -16.47
CA LEU A 78 -2.20 -8.61 -16.36
C LEU A 78 -1.32 -8.62 -17.60
N THR A 79 -0.88 -9.81 -18.04
CA THR A 79 -0.05 -9.92 -19.24
C THR A 79 -0.76 -9.48 -20.51
N SER A 80 -2.09 -9.66 -20.60
CA SER A 80 -2.90 -9.12 -21.70
C SER A 80 -2.89 -7.58 -21.70
N LEU A 81 -3.05 -6.95 -20.53
CA LEU A 81 -3.00 -5.49 -20.41
C LEU A 81 -1.63 -4.94 -20.82
N LEU A 82 -0.55 -5.58 -20.36
CA LEU A 82 0.82 -5.18 -20.73
C LEU A 82 1.10 -5.32 -22.23
N LYS A 83 0.58 -6.37 -22.88
CA LYS A 83 0.67 -6.51 -24.35
C LYS A 83 -0.08 -5.42 -25.08
N ASN A 84 -1.28 -5.07 -24.63
CA ASN A 84 -2.06 -3.99 -25.24
C ASN A 84 -1.39 -2.62 -25.05
N LEU A 85 -0.80 -2.38 -23.87
CA LEU A 85 -0.04 -1.17 -23.56
C LEU A 85 1.14 -0.99 -24.53
N LYS A 86 1.86 -2.07 -24.87
CA LYS A 86 2.96 -2.03 -25.84
C LYS A 86 2.51 -1.56 -27.23
N ASN A 87 1.27 -1.82 -27.59
CA ASN A 87 0.71 -1.44 -28.90
C ASN A 87 0.11 -0.02 -28.90
N SER A 88 0.03 0.65 -27.75
CA SER A 88 -0.54 2.00 -27.60
C SER A 88 0.52 2.97 -27.08
N GLY A 89 1.11 3.76 -27.99
CA GLY A 89 2.15 4.73 -27.63
C GLY A 89 1.68 5.81 -26.64
N SER A 90 0.42 6.25 -26.75
CA SER A 90 -0.15 7.25 -25.85
C SER A 90 -0.40 6.71 -24.44
N ASP A 91 -0.86 5.46 -24.31
CA ASP A 91 -1.05 4.84 -22.99
C ASP A 91 0.29 4.51 -22.35
N MET A 92 1.27 4.07 -23.14
CA MET A 92 2.65 3.89 -22.65
C MET A 92 3.23 5.21 -22.11
N ALA A 93 3.04 6.31 -22.84
CA ALA A 93 3.48 7.63 -22.39
C ALA A 93 2.84 8.05 -21.06
N LYS A 94 1.53 7.77 -20.86
CA LYS A 94 0.86 8.02 -19.58
C LYS A 94 1.47 7.20 -18.45
N VAL A 95 1.70 5.90 -18.66
CA VAL A 95 2.31 5.02 -17.65
C VAL A 95 3.71 5.50 -17.28
N VAL A 96 4.54 5.82 -18.28
CA VAL A 96 5.88 6.35 -18.05
C VAL A 96 5.83 7.67 -17.28
N LEU A 97 4.94 8.59 -17.66
CA LEU A 97 4.74 9.86 -16.95
C LEU A 97 4.35 9.62 -15.48
N THR A 98 3.40 8.72 -15.21
CA THR A 98 3.01 8.36 -13.84
C THR A 98 4.20 7.82 -13.04
N LEU A 99 5.00 6.92 -13.62
CA LEU A 99 6.18 6.38 -12.95
C LEU A 99 7.24 7.46 -12.68
N MET A 100 7.48 8.36 -13.65
CA MET A 100 8.40 9.49 -13.47
C MET A 100 7.95 10.41 -12.34
N LEU A 101 6.65 10.72 -12.24
CA LEU A 101 6.11 11.56 -11.16
C LEU A 101 6.31 10.92 -9.78
N VAL A 102 6.10 9.61 -9.67
CA VAL A 102 6.34 8.88 -8.41
C VAL A 102 7.82 8.91 -8.04
N ILE A 103 8.72 8.59 -8.99
CA ILE A 103 10.17 8.59 -8.76
C ILE A 103 10.66 9.99 -8.40
N ALA A 104 10.19 11.03 -9.09
CA ALA A 104 10.53 12.42 -8.79
C ALA A 104 10.07 12.82 -7.39
N GLY A 105 8.85 12.43 -6.98
CA GLY A 105 8.35 12.68 -5.63
C GLY A 105 9.22 12.03 -4.56
N VAL A 106 9.62 10.77 -4.76
CA VAL A 106 10.55 10.06 -3.86
C VAL A 106 11.91 10.76 -3.82
N PHE A 107 12.47 11.14 -4.97
CA PHE A 107 13.75 11.84 -5.06
C PHE A 107 13.73 13.18 -4.32
N VAL A 108 12.66 13.98 -4.48
CA VAL A 108 12.49 15.24 -3.75
C VAL A 108 12.44 14.98 -2.25
N TYR A 109 11.64 14.02 -1.80
CA TYR A 109 11.54 13.66 -0.38
C TYR A 109 12.90 13.26 0.22
N LEU A 110 13.66 12.39 -0.47
CA LEU A 110 14.99 11.97 -0.01
C LEU A 110 15.98 13.15 0.07
N ASN A 111 15.97 14.05 -0.91
CA ASN A 111 16.82 15.25 -0.89
C ASN A 111 16.43 16.25 0.21
N THR A 112 15.15 16.32 0.58
CA THR A 112 14.73 17.15 1.72
C THR A 112 15.19 16.59 3.06
N LEU A 113 15.23 15.26 3.23
CA LEU A 113 15.76 14.62 4.44
C LEU A 113 17.28 14.76 4.57
N GLY A 114 18.03 14.68 3.46
CA GLY A 114 19.49 14.87 3.49
C GLY A 114 19.95 16.32 3.75
N ARG A 115 19.02 17.27 3.85
CA ARG A 115 19.26 18.70 4.08
C ARG A 115 18.78 19.19 5.45
N ALA A 116 18.09 18.34 6.22
CA ALA A 116 17.65 18.61 7.59
C ALA A 116 18.63 18.00 8.59
#